data_AF-A0A4Y7JHH8-F1
#
_entry.id   AF-A0A4Y7JHH8-F1
#
_cell.length_a   1.000
_cell.length_b   1.000
_cell.length_c   1.000
_cell.angle_alpha   90.00
_cell.angle_beta   90.00
_cell.angle_gamma   90.00
#
_symmetry.space_group_name_H-M   'P 1'
#
loop_
_entity.id
_entity.type
_entity.pdbx_description
1 polymer ?
#
loop_
_entity_poly.entity_id
_entity_poly.type
_entity_poly.pdbx_seq_one_letter_code
_entity_poly.pdbx_strand_id
1 'polypeptide(L)'
;MEFDQASKNDWETDYEAIRRKFKRYWYTSVPEIVFWNLKDSKATPVLSNQKGVALVGGFSKNLVKLFLEGGNDMTPLAVMERAISGEDYNKLVVID
;
A
#
# COMPACT_ATOMS: atom_id res chain seq x y z
N MET A 1 17.28 1.56 -6.87
CA MET A 1 16.42 2.06 -5.78
C MET A 1 16.46 3.59 -5.83
N GLU A 2 15.41 4.29 -5.39
CA GLU A 2 15.29 5.77 -5.46
C GLU A 2 16.00 6.49 -4.28
N PHE A 3 16.73 5.74 -3.45
CA PHE A 3 17.52 6.25 -2.35
C PHE A 3 19.00 6.13 -2.69
N ASP A 4 19.77 7.18 -2.42
CA ASP A 4 21.23 7.19 -2.62
C ASP A 4 21.93 6.15 -1.73
N GLN A 5 21.35 5.83 -0.58
CA GLN A 5 21.80 4.75 0.30
C GLN A 5 20.63 4.25 1.17
N ALA A 6 20.27 2.98 1.03
CA ALA A 6 19.23 2.35 1.87
C ALA A 6 19.68 1.04 2.54
N SER A 7 20.73 0.42 1.98
CA SER A 7 21.36 -0.81 2.49
C SER A 7 22.87 -0.58 2.65
N LYS A 8 23.51 -1.30 3.58
CA LYS A 8 24.99 -1.39 3.67
C LYS A 8 25.56 -2.38 2.65
N ASN A 9 24.71 -3.15 1.98
CA ASN A 9 25.04 -4.16 1.00
C ASN A 9 24.38 -3.79 -0.34
N ASP A 10 25.19 -3.52 -1.35
CA ASP A 10 24.73 -3.03 -2.66
C ASP A 10 23.88 -4.04 -3.43
N TRP A 11 23.87 -5.31 -3.01
CA TRP A 11 23.10 -6.40 -3.62
C TRP A 11 21.81 -6.76 -2.87
N GLU A 12 21.51 -6.08 -1.76
CA GLU A 12 20.30 -6.32 -0.94
C GLU A 12 19.24 -5.25 -1.26
N THR A 13 18.02 -5.68 -1.58
CA THR A 13 16.85 -4.79 -1.73
C THR A 13 16.33 -4.31 -0.37
N ASP A 14 15.61 -3.20 -0.34
CA ASP A 14 15.01 -2.67 0.90
C ASP A 14 14.12 -3.70 1.61
N TYR A 15 13.34 -4.45 0.84
CA TYR A 15 12.46 -5.48 1.39
C TYR A 15 13.25 -6.63 2.05
N GLU A 16 14.36 -7.05 1.46
CA GLU A 16 15.24 -8.08 2.04
C GLU A 16 15.89 -7.60 3.33
N ALA A 17 16.36 -6.34 3.35
CA ALA A 17 16.91 -5.71 4.54
C ALA A 17 15.87 -5.66 5.68
N ILE A 18 14.61 -5.33 5.35
CA ILE A 18 13.49 -5.33 6.31
C ILE A 18 13.26 -6.76 6.84
N ARG A 19 13.10 -7.76 5.96
CA ARG A 19 12.91 -9.17 6.37
C ARG A 19 14.01 -9.66 7.30
N ARG A 20 15.26 -9.36 6.99
CA ARG A 20 16.42 -9.72 7.82
C ARG A 20 16.36 -9.06 9.19
N LYS A 21 16.03 -7.77 9.27
CA LYS A 21 15.88 -7.04 10.54
C LYS A 21 14.75 -7.62 11.38
N PHE A 22 13.57 -7.88 10.79
CA PHE A 22 12.44 -8.50 11.51
C PHE A 22 12.80 -9.89 12.05
N LYS A 23 13.43 -10.73 11.22
CA LYS A 23 13.88 -12.07 11.63
C LYS A 23 14.89 -12.01 12.79
N ARG A 24 15.77 -11.01 12.82
CA ARG A 24 16.75 -10.80 13.91
C ARG A 24 16.10 -10.56 15.26
N TYR A 25 14.89 -9.98 15.28
CA TYR A 25 14.11 -9.73 16.50
C TYR A 25 13.01 -10.79 16.70
N TRP A 26 13.16 -11.98 16.12
CA TRP A 26 12.25 -13.12 16.31
C TRP A 26 10.82 -12.91 15.81
N TYR A 27 10.59 -11.91 14.96
CA TYR A 27 9.32 -11.79 14.27
C TYR A 27 9.19 -12.88 13.19
N THR A 28 8.09 -13.61 13.22
CA THR A 28 7.76 -14.69 12.27
C THR A 28 7.32 -14.19 10.90
N SER A 29 6.87 -12.94 10.81
CA SER A 29 6.45 -12.31 9.57
C SER A 29 6.82 -10.83 9.55
N VAL A 30 6.92 -10.28 8.34
CA VAL A 30 6.97 -8.83 8.12
C VAL A 30 5.54 -8.36 7.92
N PRO A 31 5.16 -7.17 8.44
CA PRO A 31 3.88 -6.54 8.12
C PRO A 31 3.70 -6.39 6.61
N GLU A 32 2.47 -6.16 6.18
CA GLU A 32 2.22 -5.73 4.80
C GLU A 32 2.87 -4.35 4.57
N ILE A 33 3.61 -4.22 3.47
CA ILE A 33 4.35 -3.02 3.13
C ILE A 33 3.75 -2.38 1.89
N VAL A 34 3.50 -1.08 1.96
CA VAL A 34 3.10 -0.30 0.79
C VAL A 34 4.21 0.66 0.40
N PHE A 35 4.79 0.42 -0.79
CA PHE A 35 5.68 1.37 -1.43
C PHE A 35 4.82 2.40 -2.17
N TRP A 36 4.88 3.66 -1.77
CA TRP A 36 4.11 4.72 -2.38
C TRP A 36 5.01 5.65 -3.20
N ASN A 37 4.87 5.58 -4.51
CA ASN A 37 5.54 6.44 -5.47
C ASN A 37 4.74 7.72 -5.72
N LEU A 38 5.15 8.82 -5.09
CA LEU A 38 4.51 10.14 -5.22
C LEU A 38 5.11 11.02 -6.33
N LYS A 39 6.27 10.63 -6.89
CA LYS A 39 7.06 11.46 -7.80
C LYS A 39 6.87 11.11 -9.28
N ASP A 40 5.98 10.16 -9.58
CA ASP A 40 5.84 9.58 -10.93
C ASP A 40 7.17 9.01 -11.48
N SER A 41 7.93 8.30 -10.63
CA SER A 41 9.12 7.57 -11.08
C SER A 41 8.73 6.22 -11.74
N LYS A 42 9.56 5.72 -12.65
CA LYS A 42 9.45 4.35 -13.17
C LYS A 42 10.08 3.29 -12.26
N ALA A 43 10.70 3.69 -11.15
CA ALA A 43 11.35 2.75 -10.25
C ALA A 43 10.34 1.83 -9.55
N THR A 44 10.58 0.53 -9.66
CA THR A 44 9.81 -0.52 -8.99
C THR A 44 10.68 -1.15 -7.89
N PRO A 45 10.52 -0.76 -6.61
CA PRO A 45 11.36 -1.24 -5.52
C PRO A 45 11.13 -2.72 -5.17
N VAL A 46 10.07 -3.32 -5.73
CA VAL A 46 9.70 -4.73 -5.52
C VAL A 46 9.17 -5.35 -6.81
N LEU A 47 9.24 -6.68 -6.87
CA LEU A 47 8.63 -7.48 -7.94
C LEU A 47 7.10 -7.45 -7.84
N SER A 48 6.41 -7.55 -8.97
CA SER A 48 4.94 -7.49 -9.05
C SER A 48 4.22 -8.62 -8.31
N ASN A 49 4.88 -9.76 -8.10
CA ASN A 49 4.34 -10.95 -7.44
C ASN A 49 4.86 -11.13 -6.00
N GLN A 50 5.47 -10.11 -5.41
CA GLN A 50 6.01 -10.17 -4.05
C GLN A 50 4.86 -10.20 -3.03
N LYS A 51 4.69 -11.33 -2.33
CA LYS A 51 3.63 -11.46 -1.30
C LYS A 51 3.85 -10.49 -0.13
N GLY A 52 2.77 -9.86 0.33
CA GLY A 52 2.79 -8.93 1.46
C GLY A 52 3.35 -7.55 1.11
N VAL A 53 3.44 -7.22 -0.18
CA VAL A 53 3.85 -5.90 -0.65
C VAL A 53 2.87 -5.39 -1.69
N ALA A 54 2.54 -4.10 -1.62
CA ALA A 54 1.87 -3.36 -2.68
C ALA A 54 2.70 -2.16 -3.15
N LEU A 55 2.61 -1.83 -4.43
CA LEU A 55 3.16 -0.59 -5.00
C LEU A 55 1.99 0.31 -5.43
N VAL A 56 1.95 1.52 -4.89
CA VAL A 56 0.92 2.53 -5.20
C VAL A 56 1.61 3.70 -5.88
N GLY A 57 1.08 4.13 -7.03
CA GLY A 57 1.57 5.28 -7.79
C GLY A 57 0.63 6.48 -7.71
N GLY A 58 1.19 7.67 -7.82
CA GLY A 58 0.45 8.93 -7.87
C GLY A 58 -0.03 9.41 -6.51
N PHE A 59 -0.55 10.64 -6.47
CA PHE A 59 -1.05 11.26 -5.25
C PHE A 59 -2.52 11.66 -5.39
N SER A 60 -3.33 11.27 -4.40
CA SER A 60 -4.72 11.68 -4.26
C SER A 60 -5.04 11.80 -2.77
N LYS A 61 -5.63 12.94 -2.36
CA LYS A 61 -6.08 13.13 -0.96
C LYS A 61 -7.05 12.03 -0.55
N ASN A 62 -7.94 11.62 -1.46
CA ASN A 62 -8.90 10.54 -1.22
C ASN A 62 -8.19 9.20 -1.07
N LEU A 63 -7.13 8.93 -1.84
CA LEU A 63 -6.36 7.69 -1.74
C LEU A 63 -5.62 7.59 -0.39
N VAL A 64 -5.03 8.69 0.08
CA VAL A 64 -4.39 8.76 1.42
C VAL A 64 -5.41 8.52 2.51
N LYS A 65 -6.57 9.20 2.43
CA LYS A 65 -7.66 9.03 3.38
C LYS A 65 -8.15 7.58 3.42
N LEU A 66 -8.41 6.99 2.25
CA LEU A 66 -8.80 5.58 2.10
C LEU A 66 -7.77 4.62 2.70
N PHE A 67 -6.48 4.89 2.51
CA PHE A 67 -5.41 4.02 3.02
C PHE A 67 -5.25 4.11 4.55
N LEU A 68 -5.50 5.29 5.14
CA LEU A 68 -5.39 5.50 6.58
C LEU A 68 -6.65 5.06 7.35
N GLU A 69 -7.83 5.21 6.73
CA GLU A 69 -9.13 4.86 7.33
C GLU A 69 -9.55 3.42 7.00
N GLY A 70 -9.15 2.91 5.84
CA GLY A 70 -9.44 1.56 5.39
C GLY A 70 -8.46 0.57 6.00
N GLY A 71 -8.97 -0.31 6.86
CA GLY A 71 -8.25 -1.51 7.28
C GLY A 71 -7.98 -2.48 6.10
N ASN A 72 -7.70 -3.74 6.40
CA ASN A 72 -7.20 -4.74 5.44
C ASN A 72 -8.05 -5.01 4.18
N ASP A 73 -9.28 -4.49 4.08
CA ASP A 73 -10.14 -4.69 2.90
C ASP A 73 -10.16 -3.44 2.02
N MET A 74 -9.29 -3.44 1.01
CA MET A 74 -9.08 -2.36 0.03
C MET A 74 -9.53 -2.75 -1.37
N THR A 75 -10.44 -3.74 -1.48
CA THR A 75 -11.00 -4.12 -2.78
C THR A 75 -11.78 -2.95 -3.41
N PRO A 76 -11.82 -2.83 -4.76
CA PRO A 76 -12.57 -1.75 -5.41
C PRO A 76 -14.04 -1.68 -4.98
N LEU A 77 -14.66 -2.84 -4.77
CA LEU A 77 -16.04 -2.94 -4.28
C LEU A 77 -16.16 -2.40 -2.86
N ALA A 78 -15.33 -2.86 -1.91
CA ALA A 78 -15.36 -2.38 -0.54
C ALA A 78 -15.09 -0.86 -0.44
N VAL A 79 -14.18 -0.34 -1.27
CA VAL A 79 -13.90 1.10 -1.37
C VAL A 79 -15.12 1.87 -1.91
N MET A 80 -15.76 1.37 -2.97
CA MET A 80 -16.98 1.96 -3.52
C MET A 80 -18.11 1.98 -2.48
N GLU A 81 -18.38 0.84 -1.85
CA GLU A 81 -19.42 0.69 -0.83
C GLU A 81 -19.21 1.69 0.31
N ARG A 82 -17.99 1.81 0.85
CA ARG A 82 -17.69 2.81 1.90
C ARG A 82 -17.94 4.24 1.44
N ALA A 83 -17.57 4.56 0.19
CA ALA A 83 -17.74 5.90 -0.35
C ALA A 83 -19.22 6.31 -0.48
N ILE A 84 -20.13 5.34 -0.68
CA ILE A 84 -21.57 5.58 -0.82
C ILE A 84 -22.39 5.20 0.42
N SER A 85 -21.75 4.74 1.51
CA SER A 85 -22.45 4.35 2.75
C SER A 85 -22.83 5.54 3.65
N GLY A 86 -22.58 6.78 3.23
CA GLY A 86 -22.91 7.99 3.99
C GLY A 86 -24.41 8.30 3.99
N GLU A 87 -24.88 9.02 5.02
CA GLU A 87 -26.30 9.38 5.19
C GLU A 87 -26.91 10.10 3.98
N ASP A 88 -26.08 10.84 3.23
CA ASP A 88 -26.48 11.56 2.02
C ASP A 88 -27.03 10.63 0.93
N TYR A 89 -26.54 9.38 0.85
CA TYR A 89 -26.94 8.39 -0.16
C TYR A 89 -28.12 7.53 0.28
N ASN A 90 -28.51 7.54 1.57
CA ASN A 90 -29.64 6.76 2.09
C ASN A 90 -30.99 7.14 1.46
N LYS A 91 -31.09 8.35 0.89
CA LYS A 91 -32.31 8.87 0.27
C LYS A 91 -32.43 8.53 -1.21
N LEU A 92 -31.41 7.90 -1.80
CA LEU A 92 -31.44 7.52 -3.20
C LEU A 92 -32.40 6.34 -3.39
N VAL A 93 -33.29 6.47 -4.38
CA VAL A 93 -34.25 5.45 -4.77
C VAL A 93 -33.99 5.05 -6.21
N VAL A 94 -34.11 3.76 -6.50
CA VAL A 94 -34.08 3.26 -7.88
C VAL A 94 -35.46 3.50 -8.48
N ILE A 95 -35.51 4.23 -9.59
CA ILE A 95 -36.71 4.39 -10.40
C ILE A 95 -36.52 3.52 -11.64
N ASP A 96 -37.49 2.64 -11.88
CA ASP A 96 -37.61 1.79 -13.08
C ASP A 96 -38.47 2.49 -14.14
#